data_AF-A0A842B7Q2-F1
#
_entry.id   AF-A0A842B7Q2-F1
#
_cell.length_a   1.000
_cell.length_b   1.000
_cell.length_c   1.000
_cell.angle_alpha   90.00
_cell.angle_beta   90.00
_cell.angle_gamma   90.00
#
_symmetry.space_group_name_H-M   'P 1'
#
loop_
_entity.id
_entity.type
_entity.pdbx_description
1 polymer ?
#
loop_
_entity_poly.entity_id
_entity_poly.type
_entity_poly.pdbx_seq_one_letter_code
_entity_poly.pdbx_strand_id
1 'polypeptide(L)'
;MTYVYSKDWTKEQIFDAANELVGKKLGEIDKTNWLEKRADKGRIGNMIQSDFFGIPANSIKGSDFVHHDIELKVTPVLKNKKMGYSSKERLVLGMINYGEDYKIPFESSIVNKKAQNMLLVFYLHEENTPVSEFKIIKTIPFQLKKDDEQQVRQDYESIVNKIKCGEAHEISEKQQVFLGACTKGQGKGKDWVKQPFSDEKAKSRAYSYKVGYMSAYFRSIMALQKLEHLAIPEEKSFLQVLQESLDKYIGKTSEEIKKETNYTSVGKSKSQLFNLISAMFETNGSNVNRTQEFIKEGYCIKTVTNRLDKAKNQDMSFPNIDFTEIYNDEFEDSTWYGYFAETTYVLAVWEEFEKDQYRFSKYIFWNPDNAFLQQIEKLYNHIKWMVRNNEVEVYNENKSNHDKWTDNLPKKGDFFPFQIRPKGSGESVIIKLPISNQLIKKKCIMIDKKFIRGLVGLEH
;
A
#
# COMPACT_ATOMS: atom_id res chain seq x y z
N MET A 1 -0.62 -30.85 14.46
CA MET A 1 -1.02 -31.63 13.27
C MET A 1 -0.21 -31.17 12.06
N THR A 2 0.32 -32.09 11.26
CA THR A 2 0.90 -31.83 9.93
C THR A 2 0.18 -32.77 8.98
N TYR A 3 -0.37 -32.22 7.91
CA TYR A 3 -0.94 -33.01 6.83
C TYR A 3 0.15 -33.56 5.93
N VAL A 4 -0.18 -34.62 5.19
CA VAL A 4 0.63 -35.11 4.08
C VAL A 4 -0.25 -35.00 2.84
N TYR A 5 -0.10 -33.89 2.12
CA TYR A 5 -0.82 -33.67 0.87
C TYR A 5 -0.50 -34.79 -0.14
N SER A 6 -1.55 -35.31 -0.79
CA SER A 6 -1.42 -36.34 -1.82
C SER A 6 -2.41 -36.07 -2.96
N LYS A 7 -2.26 -36.84 -4.06
CA LYS A 7 -3.20 -36.82 -5.20
C LYS A 7 -4.64 -37.24 -4.84
N ASP A 8 -4.82 -37.92 -3.71
CA ASP A 8 -6.12 -38.47 -3.29
C ASP A 8 -6.96 -37.44 -2.54
N TRP A 9 -6.37 -36.27 -2.24
CA TRP A 9 -7.12 -35.15 -1.70
C TRP A 9 -8.15 -34.65 -2.71
N THR A 10 -9.17 -33.94 -2.25
CA THR A 10 -10.03 -33.10 -3.09
C THR A 10 -9.67 -31.63 -2.90
N LYS A 11 -10.10 -30.75 -3.82
CA LYS A 11 -9.97 -29.29 -3.63
C LYS A 11 -10.64 -28.83 -2.33
N GLU A 12 -11.78 -29.42 -1.99
CA GLU A 12 -12.52 -29.12 -0.77
C GLU A 12 -11.71 -29.49 0.48
N GLN A 13 -11.09 -30.68 0.51
CA GLN A 13 -10.22 -31.08 1.62
C GLN A 13 -9.02 -30.14 1.81
N ILE A 14 -8.44 -29.62 0.73
CA ILE A 14 -7.37 -28.62 0.82
C ILE A 14 -7.89 -27.35 1.53
N PHE A 15 -9.07 -26.87 1.15
CA PHE A 15 -9.66 -25.66 1.72
C PHE A 15 -10.14 -25.86 3.17
N ASP A 16 -10.70 -27.02 3.49
CA ASP A 16 -11.10 -27.38 4.85
C ASP A 16 -9.90 -27.49 5.78
N ALA A 17 -8.83 -28.16 5.34
CA ALA A 17 -7.57 -28.18 6.08
C ALA A 17 -7.02 -26.76 6.27
N ALA A 18 -7.07 -25.90 5.24
CA ALA A 18 -6.64 -24.51 5.37
C ALA A 18 -7.45 -23.74 6.43
N ASN A 19 -8.75 -24.00 6.58
CA ASN A 19 -9.58 -23.35 7.60
C ASN A 19 -9.13 -23.65 9.03
N GLU A 20 -8.45 -24.78 9.29
CA GLU A 20 -7.87 -25.07 10.59
C GLU A 20 -6.69 -24.13 10.95
N LEU A 21 -6.10 -23.45 9.97
CA LEU A 21 -5.08 -22.43 10.22
C LEU A 21 -5.67 -21.20 10.92
N VAL A 22 -6.95 -20.89 10.69
CA VAL A 22 -7.60 -19.70 11.24
C VAL A 22 -7.59 -19.78 12.76
N GLY A 23 -7.02 -18.75 13.39
CA GLY A 23 -6.89 -18.70 14.84
C GLY A 23 -5.47 -19.00 15.34
N LYS A 24 -4.65 -19.70 14.57
CA LYS A 24 -3.29 -20.09 14.96
C LYS A 24 -2.31 -18.93 14.81
N LYS A 25 -1.30 -18.92 15.68
CA LYS A 25 -0.13 -18.04 15.52
C LYS A 25 0.89 -18.68 14.56
N LEU A 26 1.67 -17.87 13.85
CA LEU A 26 2.69 -18.39 12.93
C LEU A 26 3.71 -19.29 13.63
N GLY A 27 4.12 -18.96 14.86
CA GLY A 27 5.05 -19.77 15.65
C GLY A 27 4.47 -21.11 16.13
N GLU A 28 3.14 -21.28 16.15
CA GLU A 28 2.51 -22.58 16.45
C GLU A 28 2.53 -23.52 15.23
N ILE A 29 2.72 -22.95 14.04
CA ILE A 29 2.77 -23.67 12.76
C ILE A 29 4.23 -24.01 12.41
N ASP A 30 5.16 -23.11 12.75
CA ASP A 30 6.59 -23.27 12.47
C ASP A 30 7.21 -24.43 13.27
N LYS A 31 7.43 -25.56 12.62
CA LYS A 31 8.05 -26.75 13.23
C LYS A 31 9.50 -26.91 12.82
N THR A 32 9.87 -26.27 11.72
CA THR A 32 11.19 -26.38 11.13
C THR A 32 11.99 -25.07 11.21
N ASN A 33 11.55 -24.11 12.02
CA ASN A 33 12.19 -22.81 12.28
C ASN A 33 12.36 -21.96 11.01
N TRP A 34 11.39 -21.97 10.11
CA TRP A 34 11.35 -21.10 8.93
C TRP A 34 11.40 -19.62 9.29
N LEU A 35 10.75 -19.22 10.39
CA LEU A 35 10.69 -17.81 10.81
C LEU A 35 12.06 -17.27 11.23
N GLU A 36 13.00 -18.15 11.64
CA GLU A 36 14.36 -17.80 12.03
C GLU A 36 15.38 -17.94 10.88
N LYS A 37 15.15 -18.90 9.96
CA LYS A 37 16.12 -19.29 8.92
C LYS A 37 16.43 -18.20 7.89
N ARG A 38 15.46 -17.36 7.55
CA ARG A 38 15.61 -16.27 6.56
C ARG A 38 14.73 -15.10 6.94
N ALA A 39 15.15 -13.88 6.59
CA ALA A 39 14.36 -12.67 6.76
C ALA A 39 13.56 -12.29 5.49
N ASP A 40 13.21 -13.25 4.64
CA ASP A 40 12.43 -13.01 3.42
C ASP A 40 10.95 -13.39 3.62
N LYS A 41 10.04 -12.67 2.95
CA LYS A 41 8.59 -12.87 3.11
C LYS A 41 8.10 -14.26 2.70
N GLY A 42 8.76 -14.84 1.70
CA GLY A 42 8.47 -16.19 1.21
C GLY A 42 8.55 -17.28 2.29
N ARG A 43 9.27 -17.03 3.40
CA ARG A 43 9.40 -17.99 4.50
C ARG A 43 8.07 -18.42 5.11
N ILE A 44 7.09 -17.52 5.23
CA ILE A 44 5.80 -17.84 5.85
C ILE A 44 4.98 -18.73 4.92
N GLY A 45 5.02 -18.45 3.61
CA GLY A 45 4.42 -19.31 2.58
C GLY A 45 5.03 -20.71 2.62
N ASN A 46 6.36 -20.80 2.55
CA ASN A 46 7.10 -22.06 2.60
C ASN A 46 6.83 -22.84 3.89
N MET A 47 6.76 -22.16 5.04
CA MET A 47 6.42 -22.75 6.33
C MET A 47 5.04 -23.39 6.32
N ILE A 48 4.01 -22.70 5.81
CA ILE A 48 2.67 -23.27 5.73
C ILE A 48 2.65 -24.45 4.74
N GLN A 49 3.36 -24.36 3.60
CA GLN A 49 3.48 -25.48 2.66
C GLN A 49 4.10 -26.71 3.32
N SER A 50 5.27 -26.57 3.95
CA SER A 50 6.00 -27.70 4.51
C SER A 50 5.43 -28.18 5.83
N ASP A 51 5.24 -27.30 6.79
CA ASP A 51 5.01 -27.69 8.18
C ASP A 51 3.53 -27.95 8.47
N PHE A 52 2.64 -27.36 7.66
CA PHE A 52 1.21 -27.58 7.75
C PHE A 52 0.68 -28.57 6.69
N PHE A 53 0.95 -28.36 5.40
CA PHE A 53 0.44 -29.24 4.33
C PHE A 53 1.32 -30.44 3.99
N GLY A 54 2.56 -30.48 4.50
CA GLY A 54 3.52 -31.56 4.18
C GLY A 54 4.05 -31.51 2.74
N ILE A 55 3.93 -30.36 2.08
CA ILE A 55 4.44 -30.13 0.72
C ILE A 55 5.88 -29.66 0.83
N PRO A 56 6.87 -30.35 0.22
CA PRO A 56 8.24 -29.89 0.23
C PRO A 56 8.36 -28.46 -0.32
N ALA A 57 8.94 -27.55 0.45
CA ALA A 57 9.22 -26.18 0.02
C ALA A 57 10.44 -26.15 -0.92
N ASN A 58 10.31 -26.80 -2.08
CA ASN A 58 11.31 -26.81 -3.14
C ASN A 58 10.82 -26.00 -4.34
N SER A 59 11.75 -25.43 -5.11
CA SER A 59 11.44 -24.59 -6.28
C SER A 59 11.05 -25.44 -7.49
N ILE A 60 10.02 -26.28 -7.35
CA ILE A 60 9.43 -27.01 -8.48
C ILE A 60 8.60 -26.01 -9.29
N LYS A 61 8.76 -26.04 -10.61
CA LYS A 61 7.89 -25.27 -11.51
C LYS A 61 6.49 -25.86 -11.48
N GLY A 62 5.50 -25.10 -11.04
CA GLY A 62 4.11 -25.52 -10.98
C GLY A 62 3.34 -24.79 -9.88
N SER A 63 2.09 -25.19 -9.67
CA SER A 63 1.30 -24.80 -8.51
C SER A 63 1.79 -25.53 -7.26
N ASP A 64 1.52 -24.99 -6.07
CA ASP A 64 1.95 -25.62 -4.82
C ASP A 64 1.23 -26.95 -4.58
N PHE A 65 -0.08 -26.99 -4.83
CA PHE A 65 -0.88 -28.22 -4.84
C PHE A 65 -0.95 -28.79 -6.27
N VAL A 66 0.13 -29.44 -6.70
CA VAL A 66 0.36 -29.88 -8.10
C VAL A 66 -0.79 -30.70 -8.68
N HIS A 67 -1.32 -31.68 -7.94
CA HIS A 67 -2.43 -32.54 -8.40
C HIS A 67 -3.78 -31.81 -8.59
N HIS A 68 -3.90 -30.59 -8.09
CA HIS A 68 -5.16 -29.81 -8.08
C HIS A 68 -5.07 -28.47 -8.80
N ASP A 69 -3.88 -28.13 -9.32
CA ASP A 69 -3.57 -26.84 -9.92
C ASP A 69 -3.79 -25.64 -8.98
N ILE A 70 -3.76 -25.83 -7.65
CA ILE A 70 -3.99 -24.75 -6.66
C ILE A 70 -2.66 -24.12 -6.23
N GLU A 71 -2.58 -22.80 -6.32
CA GLU A 71 -1.49 -21.98 -5.77
C GLU A 71 -1.83 -21.53 -4.34
N LEU A 72 -0.89 -21.67 -3.40
CA LEU A 72 -0.99 -21.08 -2.07
C LEU A 72 -0.37 -19.68 -2.07
N LYS A 73 -1.14 -18.67 -1.70
CA LYS A 73 -0.62 -17.34 -1.37
C LYS A 73 -0.91 -16.98 0.07
N VAL A 74 0.13 -16.56 0.76
CA VAL A 74 0.05 -16.07 2.13
C VAL A 74 0.30 -14.57 2.09
N THR A 75 -0.61 -13.77 2.64
CA THR A 75 -0.55 -12.30 2.54
C THR A 75 -0.91 -11.62 3.86
N PRO A 76 -0.14 -10.61 4.29
CA PRO A 76 -0.42 -9.84 5.49
C PRO A 76 -1.57 -8.83 5.29
N VAL A 77 -2.31 -8.60 6.37
CA VAL A 77 -3.23 -7.48 6.51
C VAL A 77 -2.91 -6.65 7.75
N LEU A 78 -3.34 -5.39 7.72
CA LEU A 78 -3.28 -4.44 8.83
C LEU A 78 -4.68 -4.25 9.41
N LYS A 79 -4.76 -3.96 10.71
CA LYS A 79 -6.00 -3.56 11.37
C LYS A 79 -5.91 -2.11 11.86
N ASN A 80 -6.81 -1.28 11.36
CA ASN A 80 -6.98 0.10 11.75
C ASN A 80 -8.27 0.28 12.56
N LYS A 81 -8.17 0.94 13.73
CA LYS A 81 -9.34 1.18 14.61
C LYS A 81 -10.51 1.88 13.90
N LYS A 82 -10.24 2.74 12.90
CA LYS A 82 -11.26 3.55 12.21
C LYS A 82 -11.63 3.04 10.82
N MET A 83 -10.76 2.28 10.15
CA MET A 83 -10.97 1.83 8.76
C MET A 83 -11.21 0.32 8.64
N GLY A 84 -11.24 -0.41 9.76
CA GLY A 84 -11.27 -1.86 9.74
C GLY A 84 -9.94 -2.42 9.24
N TYR A 85 -9.98 -3.32 8.26
CA TYR A 85 -8.77 -3.99 7.75
C TYR A 85 -8.29 -3.39 6.43
N SER A 86 -7.01 -3.53 6.11
CA SER A 86 -6.45 -3.26 4.79
C SER A 86 -5.34 -4.26 4.49
N SER A 87 -5.10 -4.57 3.23
CA SER A 87 -3.90 -5.32 2.86
C SER A 87 -2.66 -4.48 3.15
N LYS A 88 -1.59 -5.13 3.58
CA LYS A 88 -0.31 -4.48 3.86
C LYS A 88 0.53 -4.32 2.58
N GLU A 89 0.38 -5.28 1.66
CA GLU A 89 1.18 -5.39 0.44
C GLU A 89 0.33 -5.91 -0.73
N ARG A 90 0.91 -5.85 -1.94
CA ARG A 90 0.31 -6.37 -3.17
C ARG A 90 0.36 -7.90 -3.20
N LEU A 91 -0.53 -8.52 -3.96
CA LEU A 91 -0.53 -9.96 -4.17
C LEU A 91 0.20 -10.33 -5.48
N VAL A 92 1.44 -10.80 -5.39
CA VAL A 92 2.26 -11.17 -6.56
C VAL A 92 1.81 -12.50 -7.16
N LEU A 93 1.50 -12.50 -8.46
CA LEU A 93 1.00 -13.67 -9.20
C LEU A 93 2.14 -14.46 -9.84
N GLY A 94 2.97 -13.80 -10.65
CA GLY A 94 4.08 -14.45 -11.35
C GLY A 94 4.86 -13.47 -12.22
N MET A 95 6.08 -13.87 -12.62
CA MET A 95 6.95 -13.05 -13.48
C MET A 95 6.29 -12.79 -14.83
N ILE A 96 6.46 -11.59 -15.37
CA ILE A 96 6.11 -11.24 -16.74
C ILE A 96 7.19 -11.80 -17.65
N ASN A 97 6.80 -12.64 -18.60
CA ASN A 97 7.71 -13.10 -19.65
C ASN A 97 7.53 -12.23 -20.90
N TYR A 98 8.39 -11.22 -21.04
CA TYR A 98 8.33 -10.30 -22.19
C TYR A 98 8.42 -11.00 -23.55
N GLY A 99 9.04 -12.18 -23.65
CA GLY A 99 9.16 -12.93 -24.92
C GLY A 99 7.93 -13.77 -25.28
N GLU A 100 7.05 -14.06 -24.33
CA GLU A 100 5.93 -14.99 -24.52
C GLU A 100 4.56 -14.41 -24.19
N ASP A 101 4.44 -13.62 -23.11
CA ASP A 101 3.14 -13.21 -22.58
C ASP A 101 2.31 -12.39 -23.57
N TYR A 102 2.96 -11.62 -24.46
CA TYR A 102 2.25 -10.81 -25.45
C TYR A 102 1.47 -11.62 -26.50
N LYS A 103 1.76 -12.93 -26.60
CA LYS A 103 1.10 -13.88 -27.49
C LYS A 103 -0.12 -14.53 -26.84
N ILE A 104 -0.30 -14.36 -25.53
CA ILE A 104 -1.28 -15.09 -24.73
C ILE A 104 -2.48 -14.14 -24.48
N PRO A 105 -3.72 -14.54 -24.83
CA PRO A 105 -4.90 -13.76 -24.47
C PRO A 105 -5.17 -13.84 -22.97
N PHE A 106 -5.90 -12.87 -22.43
CA PHE A 106 -6.18 -12.77 -20.99
C PHE A 106 -6.72 -14.07 -20.39
N GLU A 107 -7.66 -14.74 -21.06
CA GLU A 107 -8.30 -15.98 -20.62
C GLU A 107 -7.28 -17.10 -20.33
N SER A 108 -6.20 -17.15 -21.11
CA SER A 108 -5.16 -18.17 -21.02
C SER A 108 -3.93 -17.71 -20.24
N SER A 109 -3.91 -16.45 -19.79
CA SER A 109 -2.81 -15.82 -19.08
C SER A 109 -2.56 -16.43 -17.70
N ILE A 110 -1.34 -16.24 -17.18
CA ILE A 110 -1.01 -16.59 -15.79
C ILE A 110 -1.89 -15.85 -14.78
N VAL A 111 -2.32 -14.64 -15.12
CA VAL A 111 -3.20 -13.81 -14.27
C VAL A 111 -4.53 -14.51 -14.08
N ASN A 112 -5.21 -14.86 -15.17
CA ASN A 112 -6.52 -15.51 -15.11
C ASN A 112 -6.44 -16.93 -14.53
N LYS A 113 -5.45 -17.72 -14.93
CA LYS A 113 -5.24 -19.08 -14.39
C LYS A 113 -5.05 -19.06 -12.87
N LYS A 114 -4.18 -18.18 -12.37
CA LYS A 114 -3.97 -18.04 -10.92
C LYS A 114 -5.19 -17.48 -10.22
N ALA A 115 -5.93 -16.56 -10.84
CA ALA A 115 -7.18 -16.05 -10.28
C ALA A 115 -8.26 -17.13 -10.08
N GLN A 116 -8.23 -18.21 -10.87
CA GLN A 116 -9.19 -19.31 -10.79
C GLN A 116 -8.80 -20.40 -9.78
N ASN A 117 -7.50 -20.60 -9.53
CA ASN A 117 -7.01 -21.70 -8.71
C ASN A 117 -6.00 -21.23 -7.64
N MET A 118 -6.45 -20.39 -6.70
CA MET A 118 -5.60 -19.91 -5.62
C MET A 118 -6.27 -20.01 -4.26
N LEU A 119 -5.51 -20.46 -3.26
CA LEU A 119 -5.85 -20.41 -1.85
C LEU A 119 -5.15 -19.21 -1.21
N LEU A 120 -5.93 -18.29 -0.64
CA LEU A 120 -5.39 -17.19 0.16
C LEU A 120 -5.40 -17.53 1.65
N VAL A 121 -4.28 -17.26 2.30
CA VAL A 121 -4.13 -17.29 3.76
C VAL A 121 -3.75 -15.89 4.23
N PHE A 122 -4.65 -15.26 4.97
CA PHE A 122 -4.47 -13.93 5.53
C PHE A 122 -4.03 -14.01 6.99
N TYR A 123 -2.91 -13.36 7.30
CA TYR A 123 -2.46 -13.17 8.68
C TYR A 123 -2.45 -11.69 9.06
N LEU A 124 -2.70 -11.41 10.34
CA LEU A 124 -2.66 -10.07 10.89
C LEU A 124 -1.22 -9.69 11.23
N HIS A 125 -0.72 -8.65 10.55
CA HIS A 125 0.55 -8.01 10.90
C HIS A 125 0.33 -6.99 12.01
N GLU A 126 1.16 -7.07 13.05
CA GLU A 126 1.07 -6.20 14.23
C GLU A 126 2.40 -5.51 14.49
N GLU A 127 2.36 -4.17 14.64
CA GLU A 127 3.55 -3.38 14.95
C GLU A 127 4.10 -3.75 16.34
N ASN A 128 5.43 -3.77 16.48
CA ASN A 128 6.14 -4.08 17.73
C ASN A 128 5.83 -5.47 18.31
N THR A 129 5.34 -6.38 17.46
CA THR A 129 5.04 -7.78 17.81
C THR A 129 5.96 -8.70 17.00
N PRO A 130 6.54 -9.76 17.60
CA PRO A 130 7.31 -10.76 16.86
C PRO A 130 6.47 -11.44 15.77
N VAL A 131 7.09 -11.77 14.64
CA VAL A 131 6.41 -12.43 13.52
C VAL A 131 5.77 -13.76 13.93
N SER A 132 6.39 -14.50 14.86
CA SER A 132 5.84 -15.74 15.42
C SER A 132 4.47 -15.55 16.09
N GLU A 133 4.18 -14.36 16.60
CA GLU A 133 2.93 -14.06 17.30
C GLU A 133 1.82 -13.59 16.36
N PHE A 134 2.14 -13.33 15.08
CA PHE A 134 1.14 -12.96 14.09
C PHE A 134 0.12 -14.08 13.90
N LYS A 135 -1.15 -13.70 13.80
CA LYS A 135 -2.27 -14.64 13.81
C LYS A 135 -2.87 -14.78 12.42
N ILE A 136 -3.12 -16.01 11.98
CA ILE A 136 -3.94 -16.26 10.78
C ILE A 136 -5.39 -15.94 11.11
N ILE A 137 -5.99 -15.05 10.33
CA ILE A 137 -7.34 -14.52 10.61
C ILE A 137 -8.38 -14.97 9.58
N LYS A 138 -7.95 -15.39 8.38
CA LYS A 138 -8.86 -15.85 7.33
C LYS A 138 -8.12 -16.72 6.33
N THR A 139 -8.79 -17.77 5.87
CA THR A 139 -8.41 -18.54 4.69
C THR A 139 -9.59 -18.57 3.73
N ILE A 140 -9.33 -18.50 2.43
CA ILE A 140 -10.39 -18.51 1.42
C ILE A 140 -9.84 -18.90 0.04
N PRO A 141 -10.59 -19.65 -0.79
CA PRO A 141 -10.32 -19.70 -2.22
C PRO A 141 -10.47 -18.31 -2.82
N PHE A 142 -9.45 -17.84 -3.54
CA PHE A 142 -9.54 -16.59 -4.28
C PHE A 142 -10.58 -16.72 -5.40
N GLN A 143 -11.36 -15.65 -5.59
CA GLN A 143 -12.29 -15.52 -6.69
C GLN A 143 -12.22 -14.08 -7.16
N LEU A 144 -11.81 -13.88 -8.42
CA LEU A 144 -11.93 -12.58 -9.07
C LEU A 144 -13.42 -12.26 -9.22
N LYS A 145 -13.84 -11.10 -8.71
CA LYS A 145 -15.25 -10.69 -8.85
C LYS A 145 -15.54 -10.39 -10.31
N LYS A 146 -16.74 -10.74 -10.76
CA LYS A 146 -17.20 -10.50 -12.14
C LYS A 146 -17.09 -9.03 -12.54
N ASP A 147 -17.49 -8.13 -11.63
CA ASP A 147 -17.44 -6.67 -11.86
C ASP A 147 -16.01 -6.13 -11.94
N ASP A 148 -15.01 -6.89 -11.47
CA ASP A 148 -13.60 -6.50 -11.51
C ASP A 148 -12.86 -7.09 -12.73
N GLU A 149 -13.41 -8.13 -13.36
CA GLU A 149 -12.76 -8.88 -14.44
C GLU A 149 -12.42 -7.98 -15.64
N GLN A 150 -13.35 -7.11 -16.02
CA GLN A 150 -13.16 -6.19 -17.14
C GLN A 150 -11.97 -5.26 -16.91
N GLN A 151 -11.83 -4.67 -15.71
CA GLN A 151 -10.72 -3.79 -15.41
C GLN A 151 -9.39 -4.56 -15.34
N VAL A 152 -9.37 -5.76 -14.73
CA VAL A 152 -8.18 -6.61 -14.68
C VAL A 152 -7.72 -7.04 -16.08
N ARG A 153 -8.66 -7.32 -16.97
CA ARG A 153 -8.39 -7.59 -18.39
C ARG A 153 -7.77 -6.39 -19.09
N GLN A 154 -8.36 -5.20 -18.94
CA GLN A 154 -7.83 -3.95 -19.52
C GLN A 154 -6.41 -3.65 -19.00
N ASP A 155 -6.16 -3.86 -17.72
CA ASP A 155 -4.84 -3.70 -17.11
C ASP A 155 -3.82 -4.69 -17.71
N TYR A 156 -4.20 -5.96 -17.86
CA TYR A 156 -3.36 -6.98 -18.50
C TYR A 156 -3.04 -6.63 -19.96
N GLU A 157 -4.05 -6.27 -20.74
CA GLU A 157 -3.91 -5.89 -22.14
C GLU A 157 -3.04 -4.64 -22.30
N SER A 158 -3.17 -3.65 -21.40
CA SER A 158 -2.31 -2.47 -21.36
C SER A 158 -0.83 -2.84 -21.18
N ILE A 159 -0.52 -3.75 -20.25
CA ILE A 159 0.84 -4.25 -20.04
C ILE A 159 1.35 -4.98 -21.29
N VAL A 160 0.54 -5.88 -21.85
CA VAL A 160 0.88 -6.65 -23.05
C VAL A 160 1.11 -5.75 -24.27
N ASN A 161 0.29 -4.71 -24.44
CA ASN A 161 0.42 -3.77 -25.55
C ASN A 161 1.71 -2.95 -25.45
N LYS A 162 2.12 -2.52 -24.25
CA LYS A 162 3.44 -1.90 -24.03
C LYS A 162 4.59 -2.82 -24.46
N ILE A 163 4.48 -4.13 -24.19
CA ILE A 163 5.47 -5.11 -24.67
C ILE A 163 5.48 -5.11 -26.20
N LYS A 164 4.32 -5.25 -26.86
CA LYS A 164 4.19 -5.28 -28.33
C LYS A 164 4.74 -4.05 -29.02
N CYS A 165 4.63 -2.88 -28.39
CA CYS A 165 5.16 -1.62 -28.90
C CYS A 165 6.68 -1.44 -28.68
N GLY A 166 7.38 -2.39 -28.04
CA GLY A 166 8.81 -2.22 -27.70
C GLY A 166 9.06 -1.31 -26.50
N GLU A 167 8.01 -1.01 -25.73
CA GLU A 167 7.98 -0.05 -24.63
C GLU A 167 7.93 -0.74 -23.26
N ALA A 168 8.43 -1.98 -23.14
CA ALA A 168 8.39 -2.72 -21.87
C ALA A 168 9.20 -2.02 -20.76
N HIS A 169 10.24 -1.27 -21.14
CA HIS A 169 11.06 -0.44 -20.25
C HIS A 169 10.28 0.74 -19.64
N GLU A 170 9.18 1.18 -20.28
CA GLU A 170 8.31 2.25 -19.79
C GLU A 170 7.16 1.77 -18.89
N ILE A 171 6.94 0.44 -18.80
CA ILE A 171 5.90 -0.13 -17.94
C ILE A 171 6.14 0.36 -16.52
N SER A 172 5.08 0.80 -15.85
CA SER A 172 5.10 1.18 -14.43
C SER A 172 3.79 0.85 -13.77
N GLU A 173 3.81 0.53 -12.47
CA GLU A 173 2.60 0.10 -11.75
C GLU A 173 1.50 1.17 -11.73
N LYS A 174 1.83 2.45 -11.85
CA LYS A 174 0.85 3.55 -11.88
C LYS A 174 -0.08 3.55 -13.11
N GLN A 175 0.27 2.83 -14.19
CA GLN A 175 -0.51 2.84 -15.43
C GLN A 175 -1.75 1.95 -15.39
N GLN A 176 -1.81 1.03 -14.44
CA GLN A 176 -2.93 0.10 -14.27
C GLN A 176 -3.71 0.39 -12.98
N VAL A 177 -4.92 -0.15 -12.85
CA VAL A 177 -5.82 0.15 -11.73
C VAL A 177 -5.86 -0.96 -10.68
N PHE A 178 -6.19 -2.19 -11.05
CA PHE A 178 -6.31 -3.33 -10.12
C PHE A 178 -5.11 -4.29 -10.23
N LEU A 179 -4.62 -4.53 -11.45
CA LEU A 179 -3.49 -5.40 -11.74
C LEU A 179 -2.26 -4.56 -12.13
N GLY A 180 -1.22 -4.55 -11.31
CA GLY A 180 0.05 -3.89 -11.63
C GLY A 180 1.11 -4.84 -12.21
N ALA A 181 2.14 -4.23 -12.79
CA ALA A 181 3.40 -4.89 -13.18
C ALA A 181 4.54 -4.45 -12.25
N CYS A 182 4.70 -5.09 -11.10
CA CYS A 182 5.68 -4.70 -10.10
C CYS A 182 7.11 -5.08 -10.47
N THR A 183 8.09 -4.24 -10.14
CA THR A 183 9.50 -4.59 -10.37
C THR A 183 9.91 -5.75 -9.47
N LYS A 184 10.64 -6.71 -10.01
CA LYS A 184 11.14 -7.85 -9.25
C LYS A 184 12.52 -8.27 -9.74
N GLY A 185 13.48 -8.29 -8.81
CA GLY A 185 14.85 -8.66 -9.09
C GLY A 185 15.79 -8.46 -7.89
N GLN A 186 17.07 -8.78 -8.06
CA GLN A 186 18.09 -8.72 -7.01
C GLN A 186 18.75 -7.34 -6.87
N GLY A 187 18.33 -6.35 -7.66
CA GLY A 187 19.01 -5.07 -7.74
C GLY A 187 20.32 -5.14 -8.53
N LYS A 188 21.12 -4.06 -8.43
CA LYS A 188 22.50 -3.98 -8.95
C LYS A 188 22.65 -4.30 -10.45
N GLY A 189 21.65 -3.95 -11.25
CA GLY A 189 21.68 -4.14 -12.69
C GLY A 189 21.34 -5.56 -13.17
N LYS A 190 21.11 -6.51 -12.25
CA LYS A 190 20.69 -7.89 -12.59
C LYS A 190 19.23 -8.00 -12.98
N ASP A 191 18.48 -6.92 -12.80
CA ASP A 191 17.04 -6.89 -13.05
C ASP A 191 16.73 -6.50 -14.48
N TRP A 192 17.72 -6.10 -15.28
CA TRP A 192 17.50 -5.71 -16.67
C TRP A 192 17.47 -6.93 -17.58
N VAL A 193 16.31 -7.16 -18.19
CA VAL A 193 16.04 -8.28 -19.09
C VAL A 193 15.78 -7.77 -20.51
N LYS A 194 15.97 -8.65 -21.49
CA LYS A 194 15.64 -8.35 -22.89
C LYS A 194 14.13 -8.28 -23.07
N GLN A 195 13.69 -7.47 -24.02
CA GLN A 195 12.33 -7.43 -24.54
C GLN A 195 12.34 -7.76 -26.05
N PRO A 196 11.24 -8.25 -26.63
CA PRO A 196 11.23 -8.78 -28.00
C PRO A 196 11.28 -7.73 -29.11
N PHE A 197 10.77 -6.52 -28.88
CA PHE A 197 10.52 -5.52 -29.93
C PHE A 197 11.32 -4.21 -29.75
N SER A 198 12.41 -4.25 -28.98
CA SER A 198 13.32 -3.13 -28.80
C SER A 198 14.67 -3.61 -28.28
N ASP A 199 15.75 -2.93 -28.67
CA ASP A 199 17.11 -3.19 -28.17
C ASP A 199 17.32 -2.68 -26.74
N GLU A 200 16.48 -1.74 -26.28
CA GLU A 200 16.53 -1.24 -24.92
C GLU A 200 16.09 -2.32 -23.94
N LYS A 201 16.84 -2.51 -22.86
CA LYS A 201 16.48 -3.48 -21.82
C LYS A 201 15.35 -2.94 -20.96
N ALA A 202 14.49 -3.83 -20.48
CA ALA A 202 13.43 -3.51 -19.52
C ALA A 202 13.77 -4.06 -18.14
N LYS A 203 13.26 -3.43 -17.08
CA LYS A 203 13.32 -4.02 -15.74
C LYS A 203 12.45 -5.27 -15.69
N SER A 204 12.91 -6.31 -15.03
CA SER A 204 12.18 -7.53 -14.73
C SER A 204 10.99 -7.20 -13.83
N ARG A 205 9.82 -7.72 -14.20
CA ARG A 205 8.56 -7.42 -13.53
C ARG A 205 7.73 -8.67 -13.25
N ALA A 206 6.79 -8.57 -12.34
CA ALA A 206 5.78 -9.58 -12.06
C ALA A 206 4.37 -8.97 -12.11
N TYR A 207 3.39 -9.74 -12.57
CA TYR A 207 1.98 -9.39 -12.40
C TYR A 207 1.62 -9.45 -10.91
N SER A 208 0.83 -8.48 -10.45
CA SER A 208 0.38 -8.43 -9.07
C SER A 208 -0.95 -7.70 -8.93
N TYR A 209 -1.86 -8.19 -8.08
CA TYR A 209 -2.98 -7.36 -7.65
C TYR A 209 -2.51 -6.31 -6.66
N LYS A 210 -2.84 -5.04 -6.91
CA LYS A 210 -2.39 -3.90 -6.10
C LYS A 210 -2.91 -3.95 -4.66
N VAL A 211 -2.22 -3.27 -3.75
CA VAL A 211 -2.56 -3.16 -2.33
C VAL A 211 -4.00 -2.64 -2.14
N GLY A 212 -4.38 -1.64 -2.94
CA GLY A 212 -5.71 -1.04 -2.95
C GLY A 212 -6.81 -2.05 -3.28
N TYR A 213 -6.63 -2.77 -4.39
CA TYR A 213 -7.53 -3.85 -4.80
C TYR A 213 -7.64 -4.95 -3.74
N MET A 214 -6.50 -5.45 -3.25
CA MET A 214 -6.47 -6.49 -2.22
C MET A 214 -7.12 -6.04 -0.92
N SER A 215 -7.00 -4.75 -0.56
CA SER A 215 -7.70 -4.17 0.59
C SER A 215 -9.21 -4.19 0.42
N ALA A 216 -9.71 -3.78 -0.75
CA ALA A 216 -11.14 -3.80 -1.07
C ALA A 216 -11.69 -5.23 -1.11
N TYR A 217 -10.95 -6.16 -1.73
CA TYR A 217 -11.26 -7.58 -1.74
C TYR A 217 -11.37 -8.13 -0.31
N PHE A 218 -10.34 -7.94 0.51
CA PHE A 218 -10.29 -8.45 1.88
C PHE A 218 -11.43 -7.89 2.76
N ARG A 219 -11.73 -6.59 2.63
CA ARG A 219 -12.86 -5.99 3.35
C ARG A 219 -14.19 -6.62 2.98
N SER A 220 -14.40 -6.86 1.69
CA SER A 220 -15.66 -7.46 1.21
C SER A 220 -15.87 -8.88 1.71
N ILE A 221 -14.82 -9.69 1.84
CA ILE A 221 -14.93 -11.07 2.38
C ILE A 221 -15.10 -11.11 3.89
N MET A 222 -14.61 -10.10 4.62
CA MET A 222 -14.77 -10.05 6.06
C MET A 222 -16.19 -9.63 6.47
N ALA A 223 -17.01 -9.11 5.53
CA ALA A 223 -18.34 -8.55 5.80
C ALA A 223 -18.34 -7.52 6.94
N LEU A 224 -17.20 -6.85 7.16
CA LEU A 224 -16.99 -5.95 8.28
C LEU A 224 -17.29 -4.51 7.88
N GLN A 225 -18.33 -3.97 8.54
CA GLN A 225 -18.69 -2.56 8.68
C GLN A 225 -19.42 -1.93 7.48
N LYS A 226 -20.28 -0.95 7.80
CA LYS A 226 -20.80 0.05 6.87
C LYS A 226 -19.60 0.77 6.24
N LEU A 227 -19.05 0.21 5.18
CA LEU A 227 -18.10 0.92 4.34
C LEU A 227 -18.87 2.05 3.68
N GLU A 228 -18.30 3.24 3.75
CA GLU A 228 -18.85 4.35 3.00
C GLU A 228 -18.47 4.16 1.55
N HIS A 229 -19.46 4.26 0.68
CA HIS A 229 -19.32 4.08 -0.75
C HIS A 229 -19.60 5.41 -1.43
N LEU A 230 -18.88 5.65 -2.52
CA LEU A 230 -19.21 6.69 -3.47
C LEU A 230 -20.18 6.14 -4.51
N ALA A 231 -21.20 6.93 -4.83
CA ALA A 231 -22.06 6.63 -5.96
C ALA A 231 -21.27 6.90 -7.25
N ILE A 232 -20.90 5.83 -7.95
CA ILE A 232 -20.30 5.90 -9.29
C ILE A 232 -21.37 5.42 -10.27
N PRO A 233 -21.96 6.32 -11.09
CA PRO A 233 -22.92 5.91 -12.13
C PRO A 233 -22.30 4.91 -13.10
N GLU A 234 -23.09 3.97 -13.63
CA GLU A 234 -22.60 2.89 -14.50
C GLU A 234 -21.90 3.41 -15.77
N GLU A 235 -22.32 4.57 -16.26
CA GLU A 235 -21.77 5.22 -17.45
C GLU A 235 -20.50 6.04 -17.19
N LYS A 236 -20.05 6.16 -15.94
CA LYS A 236 -18.87 6.96 -15.56
C LYS A 236 -17.79 6.11 -14.89
N SER A 237 -16.55 6.45 -15.20
CA SER A 237 -15.40 5.99 -14.42
C SER A 237 -15.29 6.71 -13.08
N PHE A 238 -14.60 6.10 -12.13
CA PHE A 238 -14.26 6.75 -10.86
C PHE A 238 -13.54 8.09 -11.07
N LEU A 239 -12.59 8.14 -12.02
CA LEU A 239 -11.83 9.35 -12.30
C LEU A 239 -12.73 10.49 -12.79
N GLN A 240 -13.71 10.21 -13.65
CA GLN A 240 -14.68 11.22 -14.10
C GLN A 240 -15.50 11.77 -12.93
N VAL A 241 -16.06 10.89 -12.08
CA VAL A 241 -16.80 11.32 -10.88
C VAL A 241 -15.92 12.15 -9.95
N LEU A 242 -14.65 11.79 -9.80
CA LEU A 242 -13.69 12.52 -8.98
C LEU A 242 -13.43 13.92 -9.51
N GLN A 243 -13.22 14.05 -10.82
CA GLN A 243 -12.97 15.35 -11.46
C GLN A 243 -14.21 16.23 -11.41
N GLU A 244 -15.37 15.72 -11.83
CA GLU A 244 -16.63 16.48 -11.82
C GLU A 244 -17.00 16.97 -10.41
N SER A 245 -16.82 16.12 -9.40
CA SER A 245 -17.06 16.46 -7.99
C SER A 245 -16.17 17.63 -7.54
N LEU A 246 -14.90 17.65 -7.93
CA LEU A 246 -13.97 18.72 -7.53
C LEU A 246 -14.14 19.99 -8.38
N ASP A 247 -14.30 19.84 -9.71
CA ASP A 247 -14.42 20.93 -10.68
C ASP A 247 -15.60 21.86 -10.33
N LYS A 248 -16.71 21.28 -9.87
CA LYS A 248 -17.90 22.02 -9.40
C LYS A 248 -17.60 23.08 -8.34
N TYR A 249 -16.56 22.87 -7.51
CA TYR A 249 -16.26 23.75 -6.37
C TYR A 249 -15.01 24.62 -6.57
N ILE A 250 -14.33 24.52 -7.71
CA ILE A 250 -13.18 25.40 -8.03
C ILE A 250 -13.63 26.86 -7.98
N GLY A 251 -12.86 27.70 -7.29
CA GLY A 251 -13.13 29.12 -7.09
C GLY A 251 -14.07 29.44 -5.92
N LYS A 252 -14.78 28.45 -5.36
CA LYS A 252 -15.72 28.67 -4.24
C LYS A 252 -15.00 28.76 -2.90
N THR A 253 -15.55 29.56 -2.00
CA THR A 253 -15.11 29.70 -0.61
C THR A 253 -15.54 28.50 0.23
N SER A 254 -14.84 28.26 1.34
CA SER A 254 -15.21 27.21 2.28
C SER A 254 -16.62 27.39 2.84
N GLU A 255 -17.14 28.62 2.94
CA GLU A 255 -18.50 28.88 3.41
C GLU A 255 -19.57 28.59 2.35
N GLU A 256 -19.31 28.91 1.07
CA GLU A 256 -20.19 28.52 -0.03
C GLU A 256 -20.28 26.99 -0.16
N ILE A 257 -19.13 26.31 -0.08
CA ILE A 257 -19.07 24.84 -0.12
C ILE A 257 -19.87 24.23 1.04
N LYS A 258 -19.72 24.75 2.26
CA LYS A 258 -20.52 24.31 3.42
C LYS A 258 -22.01 24.43 3.16
N LYS A 259 -22.44 25.57 2.62
CA LYS A 259 -23.86 25.85 2.33
C LYS A 259 -24.41 24.89 1.28
N GLU A 260 -23.67 24.64 0.20
CA GLU A 260 -24.13 23.76 -0.89
C GLU A 260 -24.13 22.27 -0.51
N THR A 261 -23.19 21.85 0.32
CA THR A 261 -23.08 20.44 0.77
C THR A 261 -23.92 20.16 2.02
N ASN A 262 -24.60 21.17 2.57
CA ASN A 262 -25.25 21.11 3.89
C ASN A 262 -24.31 20.59 5.01
N TYR A 263 -23.00 20.81 4.87
CA TYR A 263 -22.02 20.32 5.83
C TYR A 263 -22.11 21.09 7.14
N THR A 264 -22.52 20.41 8.20
CA THR A 264 -22.52 20.95 9.56
C THR A 264 -21.21 20.58 10.25
N SER A 265 -20.38 21.59 10.53
CA SER A 265 -19.07 21.36 11.16
C SER A 265 -19.23 20.90 12.61
N VAL A 266 -18.60 19.79 12.98
CA VAL A 266 -18.42 19.40 14.39
C VAL A 266 -17.14 20.07 14.92
N GLY A 267 -17.23 21.37 15.21
CA GLY A 267 -16.15 22.18 15.84
C GLY A 267 -14.99 22.60 14.91
N LYS A 268 -14.05 23.40 15.45
CA LYS A 268 -12.81 23.84 14.77
C LYS A 268 -11.79 22.70 14.71
N SER A 269 -11.92 21.80 13.74
CA SER A 269 -10.96 20.70 13.57
C SER A 269 -9.81 21.10 12.64
N LYS A 270 -8.58 20.61 12.92
CA LYS A 270 -7.42 20.74 12.01
C LYS A 270 -7.65 20.10 10.63
N SER A 271 -8.71 19.30 10.48
CA SER A 271 -9.07 18.57 9.25
C SER A 271 -10.25 19.20 8.50
N GLN A 272 -10.70 20.40 8.90
CA GLN A 272 -11.92 21.02 8.35
C GLN A 272 -11.90 21.13 6.83
N LEU A 273 -10.81 21.62 6.23
CA LEU A 273 -10.70 21.74 4.77
C LEU A 273 -10.76 20.38 4.07
N PHE A 274 -10.19 19.34 4.67
CA PHE A 274 -10.27 17.99 4.11
C PHE A 274 -11.69 17.42 4.23
N ASN A 275 -12.35 17.61 5.37
CA ASN A 275 -13.73 17.15 5.56
C ASN A 275 -14.71 17.84 4.61
N LEU A 276 -14.46 19.12 4.29
CA LEU A 276 -15.21 19.82 3.26
C LEU A 276 -15.01 19.21 1.88
N ILE A 277 -13.78 18.80 1.54
CA ILE A 277 -13.56 18.05 0.31
C ILE A 277 -14.38 16.77 0.34
N SER A 278 -14.36 15.99 1.42
CA SER A 278 -15.19 14.79 1.50
C SER A 278 -16.68 15.06 1.28
N ALA A 279 -17.20 16.17 1.83
CA ALA A 279 -18.59 16.58 1.61
C ALA A 279 -18.90 16.95 0.15
N MET A 280 -17.91 17.37 -0.66
CA MET A 280 -18.07 17.57 -2.11
C MET A 280 -18.43 16.28 -2.85
N PHE A 281 -18.10 15.12 -2.27
CA PHE A 281 -18.41 13.79 -2.80
C PHE A 281 -19.68 13.20 -2.15
N GLU A 282 -20.51 14.03 -1.53
CA GLU A 282 -21.76 13.61 -0.88
C GLU A 282 -21.59 12.56 0.23
N THR A 283 -20.38 12.46 0.78
CA THR A 283 -20.13 11.66 1.98
C THR A 283 -20.58 12.43 3.23
N ASN A 284 -20.71 11.74 4.37
CA ASN A 284 -21.17 12.36 5.62
C ASN A 284 -20.09 13.25 6.28
N GLY A 285 -19.22 13.91 5.49
CA GLY A 285 -18.11 14.71 5.97
C GLY A 285 -17.02 13.89 6.67
N SER A 286 -16.99 12.59 6.41
CA SER A 286 -16.00 11.64 6.89
C SER A 286 -14.67 11.82 6.12
N ASN A 287 -13.77 10.84 6.15
CA ASN A 287 -12.59 10.88 5.29
C ASN A 287 -12.86 10.10 3.99
N VAL A 288 -13.05 10.81 2.88
CA VAL A 288 -13.37 10.20 1.58
C VAL A 288 -12.31 9.23 1.07
N ASN A 289 -11.03 9.39 1.46
CA ASN A 289 -9.98 8.42 1.11
C ASN A 289 -10.18 7.04 1.75
N ARG A 290 -11.22 6.86 2.57
CA ARG A 290 -11.55 5.58 3.21
C ARG A 290 -12.63 4.81 2.47
N THR A 291 -13.29 5.43 1.50
CA THR A 291 -14.32 4.75 0.72
C THR A 291 -13.70 3.61 -0.07
N GLN A 292 -14.53 2.62 -0.42
CA GLN A 292 -14.05 1.45 -1.13
C GLN A 292 -13.49 1.83 -2.50
N GLU A 293 -14.11 2.81 -3.16
CA GLU A 293 -13.76 3.26 -4.51
C GLU A 293 -12.38 3.94 -4.52
N PHE A 294 -12.11 4.90 -3.61
CA PHE A 294 -10.79 5.54 -3.51
C PHE A 294 -9.66 4.53 -3.26
N ILE A 295 -9.91 3.57 -2.37
CA ILE A 295 -8.90 2.57 -2.00
C ILE A 295 -8.65 1.60 -3.14
N LYS A 296 -9.71 1.09 -3.76
CA LYS A 296 -9.63 0.11 -4.85
C LYS A 296 -8.96 0.71 -6.10
N GLU A 297 -9.27 1.97 -6.41
CA GLU A 297 -8.73 2.71 -7.55
C GLU A 297 -7.32 3.27 -7.30
N GLY A 298 -6.84 3.25 -6.04
CA GLY A 298 -5.51 3.72 -5.69
C GLY A 298 -5.35 5.24 -5.69
N TYR A 299 -6.39 5.99 -5.30
CA TYR A 299 -6.34 7.45 -5.18
C TYR A 299 -6.31 7.90 -3.72
N CYS A 300 -5.64 9.04 -3.47
CA CYS A 300 -5.61 9.67 -2.16
C CYS A 300 -5.62 11.19 -2.26
N ILE A 301 -6.64 11.84 -1.71
CA ILE A 301 -6.68 13.30 -1.60
C ILE A 301 -5.76 13.77 -0.47
N LYS A 302 -4.99 14.84 -0.72
CA LYS A 302 -4.23 15.59 0.28
C LYS A 302 -4.48 17.08 0.10
N THR A 303 -4.68 17.79 1.20
CA THR A 303 -4.82 19.25 1.15
C THR A 303 -3.46 19.93 1.10
N VAL A 304 -3.35 20.97 0.27
CA VAL A 304 -2.24 21.91 0.23
C VAL A 304 -2.77 23.30 0.49
N THR A 305 -2.51 23.85 1.67
CA THR A 305 -2.97 25.20 2.02
C THR A 305 -1.90 26.21 1.64
N ASN A 306 -2.29 27.23 0.87
CA ASN A 306 -1.51 28.42 0.62
C ASN A 306 -1.93 29.51 1.61
N ARG A 307 -1.24 29.56 2.74
CA ARG A 307 -1.55 30.55 3.79
C ARG A 307 -1.11 31.95 3.42
N LEU A 308 -1.73 32.96 4.03
CA LEU A 308 -1.27 34.36 3.97
C LEU A 308 0.12 34.47 4.59
N ASP A 309 0.28 33.94 5.79
CA ASP A 309 1.57 33.78 6.45
C ASP A 309 2.27 32.49 5.96
N LYS A 310 3.24 32.66 5.05
CA LYS A 310 3.97 31.55 4.42
C LYS A 310 4.75 30.69 5.43
N ALA A 311 5.14 31.25 6.57
CA ALA A 311 5.85 30.51 7.61
C ALA A 311 4.97 29.40 8.20
N LYS A 312 3.64 29.60 8.26
CA LYS A 312 2.65 28.65 8.78
C LYS A 312 2.28 27.52 7.82
N ASN A 313 2.76 27.54 6.57
CA ASN A 313 2.60 26.40 5.66
C ASN A 313 3.27 25.16 6.26
N GLN A 314 2.65 23.99 6.08
CA GLN A 314 3.02 22.74 6.76
C GLN A 314 3.58 21.71 5.80
N ASP A 315 4.53 20.91 6.28
CA ASP A 315 4.97 19.70 5.59
C ASP A 315 3.83 18.68 5.51
N MET A 316 3.86 17.82 4.50
CA MET A 316 2.84 16.80 4.30
C MET A 316 3.19 15.51 5.05
N SER A 317 2.30 15.08 5.95
CA SER A 317 2.48 13.81 6.69
C SER A 317 1.90 12.60 5.97
N PHE A 318 2.58 11.47 6.12
CA PHE A 318 2.14 10.13 5.71
C PHE A 318 1.84 9.27 6.94
N PRO A 319 1.37 8.02 6.79
CA PRO A 319 1.18 7.13 7.92
C PRO A 319 2.44 6.99 8.79
N ASN A 320 2.23 6.60 10.04
CA ASN A 320 3.35 6.39 10.95
C ASN A 320 4.21 5.22 10.47
N ILE A 321 5.49 5.28 10.80
CA ILE A 321 6.47 4.26 10.48
C ILE A 321 6.24 3.06 11.38
N ASP A 322 6.22 1.89 10.74
CA ASP A 322 6.28 0.61 11.40
C ASP A 322 7.74 0.10 11.34
N PHE A 323 8.42 0.12 12.48
CA PHE A 323 9.79 -0.38 12.55
C PHE A 323 9.88 -1.90 12.47
N THR A 324 8.82 -2.65 12.82
CA THR A 324 8.75 -4.09 12.60
C THR A 324 8.74 -4.39 11.11
N GLU A 325 7.98 -3.61 10.31
CA GLU A 325 8.05 -3.67 8.85
C GLU A 325 9.45 -3.33 8.34
N ILE A 326 10.00 -2.17 8.71
CA ILE A 326 11.34 -1.74 8.24
C ILE A 326 12.41 -2.80 8.53
N TYR A 327 12.33 -3.46 9.68
CA TYR A 327 13.29 -4.49 10.06
C TYR A 327 13.18 -5.75 9.18
N ASN A 328 11.96 -6.19 8.86
CA ASN A 328 11.71 -7.46 8.19
C ASN A 328 11.63 -7.35 6.66
N ASP A 329 11.15 -6.25 6.13
CA ASP A 329 10.66 -6.19 4.75
C ASP A 329 11.63 -5.44 3.83
N GLU A 330 11.65 -5.81 2.55
CA GLU A 330 12.28 -5.01 1.50
C GLU A 330 11.38 -3.84 1.09
N PHE A 331 11.97 -2.81 0.48
CA PHE A 331 11.25 -1.59 0.13
C PHE A 331 10.03 -1.87 -0.75
N GLU A 332 10.17 -2.69 -1.79
CA GLU A 332 9.11 -3.00 -2.74
C GLU A 332 7.91 -3.66 -2.08
N ASP A 333 8.10 -4.40 -0.99
CA ASP A 333 7.02 -5.08 -0.29
C ASP A 333 6.54 -4.28 0.94
N SER A 334 7.09 -3.09 1.17
CA SER A 334 6.76 -2.24 2.31
C SER A 334 5.49 -1.42 2.04
N THR A 335 4.84 -0.95 3.11
CA THR A 335 3.74 0.02 3.00
C THR A 335 4.20 1.33 2.36
N TRP A 336 5.48 1.68 2.46
CA TRP A 336 6.05 2.89 1.84
C TRP A 336 5.97 2.82 0.33
N TYR A 337 6.28 1.66 -0.26
CA TYR A 337 6.14 1.49 -1.70
C TYR A 337 4.68 1.60 -2.13
N GLY A 338 3.74 0.99 -1.41
CA GLY A 338 2.31 1.16 -1.68
C GLY A 338 1.88 2.64 -1.66
N TYR A 339 2.41 3.43 -0.71
CA TYR A 339 2.11 4.87 -0.65
C TYR A 339 2.62 5.66 -1.84
N PHE A 340 3.74 5.29 -2.46
CA PHE A 340 4.38 6.15 -3.45
C PHE A 340 4.41 5.59 -4.87
N ALA A 341 4.36 4.27 -5.05
CA ALA A 341 4.41 3.64 -6.37
C ALA A 341 3.02 3.22 -6.88
N GLU A 342 2.07 2.94 -5.97
CA GLU A 342 0.74 2.46 -6.32
C GLU A 342 -0.36 3.53 -6.16
N THR A 343 -0.08 4.62 -5.45
CA THR A 343 -1.07 5.65 -5.11
C THR A 343 -0.92 6.91 -5.97
N THR A 344 -2.01 7.33 -6.61
CA THR A 344 -2.15 8.66 -7.23
C THR A 344 -2.64 9.66 -6.19
N TYR A 345 -1.89 10.75 -5.97
CA TYR A 345 -2.31 11.79 -5.04
C TYR A 345 -3.08 12.90 -5.75
N VAL A 346 -4.24 13.27 -5.20
CA VAL A 346 -4.97 14.47 -5.63
C VAL A 346 -4.62 15.59 -4.66
N LEU A 347 -3.79 16.52 -5.10
CA LEU A 347 -3.34 17.65 -4.30
C LEU A 347 -4.36 18.79 -4.40
N ALA A 348 -5.28 18.85 -3.45
CA ALA A 348 -6.35 19.83 -3.37
C ALA A 348 -5.85 21.13 -2.73
N VAL A 349 -5.77 22.20 -3.53
CA VAL A 349 -5.17 23.48 -3.14
C VAL A 349 -6.23 24.42 -2.57
N TRP A 350 -5.97 24.91 -1.35
CA TRP A 350 -6.78 25.92 -0.67
C TRP A 350 -5.99 27.20 -0.50
N GLU A 351 -6.53 28.33 -0.96
CA GLU A 351 -5.92 29.64 -0.79
C GLU A 351 -6.55 30.38 0.37
N GLU A 352 -5.73 30.81 1.33
CA GLU A 352 -6.15 31.72 2.39
C GLU A 352 -6.14 33.14 1.82
N PHE A 353 -7.32 33.71 1.55
CA PHE A 353 -7.45 35.06 0.97
C PHE A 353 -7.69 36.14 2.04
N GLU A 354 -8.30 35.75 3.15
CA GLU A 354 -8.39 36.50 4.40
C GLU A 354 -8.04 35.57 5.57
N LYS A 355 -7.68 36.13 6.73
CA LYS A 355 -7.29 35.34 7.89
C LYS A 355 -8.33 34.26 8.21
N ASP A 356 -7.89 33.00 8.17
CA ASP A 356 -8.72 31.81 8.39
C ASP A 356 -9.92 31.63 7.43
N GLN A 357 -9.94 32.36 6.30
CA GLN A 357 -10.93 32.20 5.22
C GLN A 357 -10.25 31.63 3.98
N TYR A 358 -10.83 30.54 3.46
CA TYR A 358 -10.19 29.75 2.41
C TYR A 358 -11.07 29.64 1.16
N ARG A 359 -10.42 29.66 0.00
CA ARG A 359 -11.01 29.37 -1.31
C ARG A 359 -10.42 28.08 -1.86
N PHE A 360 -11.25 27.19 -2.39
CA PHE A 360 -10.75 26.02 -3.12
C PHE A 360 -10.27 26.48 -4.49
N SER A 361 -8.95 26.54 -4.68
CA SER A 361 -8.33 27.19 -5.84
C SER A 361 -8.25 26.26 -7.04
N LYS A 362 -7.73 25.06 -6.82
CA LYS A 362 -7.51 24.04 -7.86
C LYS A 362 -7.17 22.70 -7.24
N TYR A 363 -7.04 21.67 -8.06
CA TYR A 363 -6.36 20.44 -7.71
C TYR A 363 -5.43 19.99 -8.84
N ILE A 364 -4.45 19.16 -8.51
CA ILE A 364 -3.64 18.45 -9.50
C ILE A 364 -3.53 16.98 -9.12
N PHE A 365 -3.33 16.12 -10.12
CA PHE A 365 -2.90 14.75 -9.91
C PHE A 365 -1.38 14.71 -9.84
N TRP A 366 -0.86 14.18 -8.74
CA TRP A 366 0.56 13.94 -8.55
C TRP A 366 0.81 12.44 -8.40
N ASN A 367 1.60 11.93 -9.35
CA ASN A 367 2.14 10.59 -9.32
C ASN A 367 3.64 10.69 -9.01
N PRO A 368 4.13 10.16 -7.89
CA PRO A 368 5.55 10.09 -7.65
C PRO A 368 6.26 9.37 -8.79
N ASP A 369 7.36 9.95 -9.27
CA ASP A 369 8.13 9.41 -10.40
C ASP A 369 9.23 8.45 -9.92
N ASN A 370 9.94 7.86 -10.88
CA ASN A 370 11.02 6.92 -10.57
C ASN A 370 12.17 7.57 -9.77
N ALA A 371 12.44 8.86 -9.98
CA ALA A 371 13.48 9.56 -9.24
C ALA A 371 13.08 9.74 -7.76
N PHE A 372 11.82 10.10 -7.52
CA PHE A 372 11.24 10.16 -6.19
C PHE A 372 11.25 8.79 -5.50
N LEU A 373 10.85 7.72 -6.21
CA LEU A 373 10.86 6.34 -5.70
C LEU A 373 12.27 5.89 -5.29
N GLN A 374 13.29 6.18 -6.10
CA GLN A 374 14.68 5.87 -5.75
C GLN A 374 15.16 6.63 -4.50
N GLN A 375 14.72 7.88 -4.31
CA GLN A 375 15.11 8.65 -3.13
C GLN A 375 14.45 8.12 -1.86
N ILE A 376 13.17 7.77 -1.90
CA ILE A 376 12.48 7.20 -0.73
C ILE A 376 12.99 5.78 -0.43
N GLU A 377 13.37 5.00 -1.44
CA GLU A 377 14.03 3.70 -1.26
C GLU A 377 15.36 3.85 -0.52
N LYS A 378 16.20 4.83 -0.90
CA LYS A 378 17.45 5.13 -0.20
C LYS A 378 17.21 5.45 1.27
N LEU A 379 16.19 6.28 1.56
CA LEU A 379 15.82 6.61 2.93
C LEU A 379 15.33 5.36 3.70
N TYR A 380 14.46 4.55 3.09
CA TYR A 380 13.95 3.31 3.68
C TYR A 380 15.11 2.36 4.03
N ASN A 381 16.01 2.12 3.08
CA ASN A 381 17.16 1.23 3.25
C ASN A 381 18.16 1.77 4.27
N HIS A 382 18.34 3.10 4.35
CA HIS A 382 19.17 3.71 5.37
C HIS A 382 18.58 3.49 6.77
N ILE A 383 17.29 3.74 6.98
CA ILE A 383 16.64 3.50 8.29
C ILE A 383 16.66 2.00 8.62
N LYS A 384 16.41 1.13 7.64
CA LYS A 384 16.53 -0.33 7.79
C LYS A 384 17.92 -0.76 8.25
N TRP A 385 18.97 -0.20 7.64
CA TRP A 385 20.34 -0.41 8.07
C TRP A 385 20.56 0.08 9.51
N MET A 386 20.09 1.27 9.86
CA MET A 386 20.23 1.80 11.23
C MET A 386 19.57 0.89 12.26
N VAL A 387 18.34 0.45 11.99
CA VAL A 387 17.59 -0.45 12.87
C VAL A 387 18.29 -1.80 13.00
N ARG A 388 18.71 -2.42 11.88
CA ARG A 388 19.36 -3.74 11.85
C ARG A 388 20.72 -3.77 12.55
N ASN A 389 21.47 -2.66 12.52
CA ASN A 389 22.80 -2.57 13.14
C ASN A 389 22.77 -1.92 14.52
N ASN A 390 21.58 -1.64 15.07
CA ASN A 390 21.42 -0.95 16.36
C ASN A 390 22.13 0.43 16.41
N GLU A 391 22.06 1.17 15.31
CA GLU A 391 22.67 2.51 15.14
C GLU A 391 21.65 3.64 15.39
N VAL A 392 20.44 3.31 15.86
CA VAL A 392 19.45 4.32 16.23
C VAL A 392 19.76 4.82 17.65
N GLU A 393 20.18 6.07 17.77
CA GLU A 393 20.46 6.71 19.05
C GLU A 393 19.25 7.54 19.47
N VAL A 394 18.82 7.38 20.71
CA VAL A 394 17.69 8.11 21.30
C VAL A 394 18.13 8.68 22.63
N TYR A 395 17.97 10.00 22.77
CA TYR A 395 18.28 10.75 23.99
C TYR A 395 16.98 11.30 24.58
N ASN A 396 16.75 11.04 25.87
CA ASN A 396 15.67 11.63 26.64
C ASN A 396 16.26 12.52 27.74
N GLU A 397 16.15 13.84 27.57
CA GLU A 397 16.50 14.80 28.63
C GLU A 397 15.24 15.20 29.41
N ASN A 398 15.25 14.93 30.72
CA ASN A 398 14.29 15.51 31.66
C ASN A 398 14.66 16.98 31.92
N LYS A 399 14.09 17.90 31.15
CA LYS A 399 14.12 19.33 31.46
C LYS A 399 12.72 19.79 31.84
N SER A 400 12.56 20.23 33.09
CA SER A 400 11.46 21.06 33.60
C SER A 400 10.10 20.86 32.89
N ASN A 401 9.25 19.97 33.42
CA ASN A 401 7.88 19.67 32.97
C ASN A 401 7.66 19.20 31.51
N HIS A 402 8.71 19.02 30.69
CA HIS A 402 8.56 18.45 29.35
C HIS A 402 9.74 17.52 28.96
N ASP A 403 9.48 16.23 28.81
CA ASP A 403 10.45 15.26 28.30
C ASP A 403 10.90 15.63 26.87
N LYS A 404 12.18 15.99 26.73
CA LYS A 404 12.78 16.26 25.42
C LYS A 404 13.40 14.98 24.87
N TRP A 405 12.68 14.37 23.94
CA TRP A 405 13.15 13.22 23.18
C TRP A 405 13.78 13.68 21.86
N THR A 406 15.02 13.26 21.62
CA THR A 406 15.73 13.46 20.35
C THR A 406 16.34 12.16 19.87
N ASP A 407 16.58 12.08 18.57
CA ASP A 407 17.14 10.90 17.91
C ASP A 407 17.98 11.31 16.69
N ASN A 408 18.71 10.33 16.17
CA ASN A 408 19.57 10.46 14.99
C ASN A 408 18.90 9.98 13.69
N LEU A 409 17.58 9.72 13.66
CA LEU A 409 16.90 9.40 12.41
C LEU A 409 16.95 10.59 11.43
N PRO A 410 16.91 10.33 10.11
CA PRO A 410 17.06 11.37 9.09
C PRO A 410 16.15 12.58 9.28
N LYS A 411 16.77 13.74 9.39
CA LYS A 411 16.15 15.05 9.60
C LYS A 411 15.98 15.77 8.27
N LYS A 412 15.43 16.98 8.37
CA LYS A 412 15.25 17.87 7.24
C LYS A 412 16.59 18.16 6.56
N GLY A 413 16.70 17.83 5.27
CA GLY A 413 17.88 18.06 4.45
C GLY A 413 18.69 16.80 4.14
N ASP A 414 18.67 15.81 5.04
CA ASP A 414 19.49 14.59 4.92
C ASP A 414 19.10 13.77 3.67
N PHE A 415 17.79 13.64 3.40
CA PHE A 415 17.23 12.92 2.27
C PHE A 415 16.12 13.75 1.59
N PHE A 416 16.42 14.97 1.15
CA PHE A 416 15.41 15.83 0.51
C PHE A 416 14.65 15.09 -0.62
N PRO A 417 13.30 15.16 -0.68
CA PRO A 417 12.40 16.06 0.08
C PRO A 417 11.87 15.48 1.41
N PHE A 418 12.43 14.39 1.91
CA PHE A 418 11.93 13.67 3.07
C PHE A 418 12.59 14.09 4.38
N GLN A 419 11.86 13.85 5.46
CA GLN A 419 12.37 13.89 6.84
C GLN A 419 11.53 12.94 7.71
N ILE A 420 12.14 12.43 8.78
CA ILE A 420 11.48 11.56 9.74
C ILE A 420 11.24 12.34 11.03
N ARG A 421 9.97 12.50 11.42
CA ARG A 421 9.63 13.17 12.68
C ARG A 421 8.31 12.68 13.27
N PRO A 422 8.03 12.95 14.55
CA PRO A 422 6.74 12.64 15.14
C PRO A 422 5.61 13.40 14.44
N LYS A 423 4.44 12.77 14.33
CA LYS A 423 3.22 13.44 13.88
C LYS A 423 2.79 14.48 14.94
N GLY A 424 2.32 15.64 14.49
CA GLY A 424 2.21 16.85 15.34
C GLY A 424 1.38 16.75 16.63
N SER A 425 1.78 17.58 17.60
CA SER A 425 1.15 18.15 18.82
C SER A 425 0.20 17.33 19.72
N GLY A 426 0.05 16.02 19.53
CA GLY A 426 -0.59 15.14 20.53
C GLY A 426 0.42 14.61 21.55
N GLU A 427 -0.07 13.87 22.55
CA GLU A 427 0.81 13.04 23.37
C GLU A 427 1.64 12.12 22.47
N SER A 428 2.94 12.08 22.72
CA SER A 428 3.84 11.26 21.92
C SER A 428 3.59 9.80 22.25
N VAL A 429 3.21 9.01 21.24
CA VAL A 429 3.17 7.55 21.39
C VAL A 429 4.61 7.05 21.42
N ILE A 430 4.99 6.33 22.47
CA ILE A 430 6.30 5.69 22.58
C ILE A 430 6.18 4.23 22.14
N ILE A 431 7.15 3.76 21.35
CA ILE A 431 7.23 2.38 20.86
C ILE A 431 8.62 1.82 21.13
N LYS A 432 8.75 0.49 21.07
CA LYS A 432 10.04 -0.21 21.19
C LYS A 432 10.62 -0.47 19.81
N LEU A 433 11.92 -0.26 19.64
CA LEU A 433 12.61 -0.70 18.43
C LEU A 433 12.76 -2.24 18.42
N PRO A 434 12.69 -2.90 17.25
CA PRO A 434 12.65 -4.37 17.16
C PRO A 434 13.85 -5.13 17.76
N ILE A 435 15.05 -4.52 17.82
CA ILE A 435 16.28 -5.20 18.27
C ILE A 435 16.69 -4.77 19.67
N SER A 436 16.72 -3.46 19.93
CA SER A 436 17.44 -2.91 21.07
C SER A 436 16.60 -2.76 22.33
N ASN A 437 15.32 -3.12 22.30
CA ASN A 437 14.31 -2.76 23.31
C ASN A 437 14.25 -1.25 23.62
N GLN A 438 14.99 -0.44 22.88
CA GLN A 438 15.11 1.00 23.07
C GLN A 438 13.78 1.65 22.71
N LEU A 439 13.38 2.61 23.53
CA LEU A 439 12.16 3.35 23.34
C LEU A 439 12.38 4.53 22.41
N ILE A 440 11.42 4.79 21.54
CA ILE A 440 11.44 5.95 20.63
C ILE A 440 10.03 6.51 20.45
N LYS A 441 9.93 7.83 20.25
CA LYS A 441 8.67 8.46 19.82
C LYS A 441 8.27 7.93 18.44
N LYS A 442 7.02 7.49 18.29
CA LYS A 442 6.44 7.06 17.02
C LYS A 442 6.62 8.17 15.97
N LYS A 443 7.21 7.81 14.83
CA LYS A 443 7.57 8.72 13.75
C LYS A 443 6.66 8.52 12.54
N CYS A 444 6.65 9.48 11.63
CA CYS A 444 6.06 9.36 10.31
C CYS A 444 7.00 9.97 9.26
N ILE A 445 6.78 9.60 7.99
CA ILE A 445 7.41 10.28 6.86
C ILE A 445 6.73 11.64 6.70
N MET A 446 7.54 12.68 6.56
CA MET A 446 7.09 14.02 6.21
C MET A 446 7.77 14.45 4.91
N ILE A 447 6.99 14.94 3.96
CA ILE A 447 7.51 15.57 2.74
C ILE A 447 7.55 17.08 2.96
N ASP A 448 8.71 17.67 2.69
CA ASP A 448 8.95 19.10 2.81
C ASP A 448 7.89 19.90 2.06
N LYS A 449 7.32 20.90 2.75
CA LYS A 449 6.34 21.82 2.17
C LYS A 449 6.83 22.50 0.89
N LYS A 450 8.14 22.74 0.76
CA LYS A 450 8.73 23.35 -0.42
C LYS A 450 8.52 22.46 -1.65
N PHE A 451 8.86 21.18 -1.53
CA PHE A 451 8.65 20.22 -2.60
C PHE A 451 7.17 20.14 -3.01
N ILE A 452 6.27 19.96 -2.04
CA ILE A 452 4.82 19.87 -2.30
C ILE A 452 4.27 21.15 -2.95
N ARG A 453 4.70 22.33 -2.48
CA ARG A 453 4.27 23.61 -3.04
C ARG A 453 4.77 23.81 -4.48
N GLY A 454 5.99 23.38 -4.77
CA GLY A 454 6.54 23.37 -6.12
C GLY A 454 5.69 22.57 -7.09
N LEU A 455 5.21 21.38 -6.68
CA LEU A 455 4.33 20.54 -7.51
C LEU A 455 3.05 21.26 -7.93
N VAL A 456 2.49 22.09 -7.05
CA VAL A 456 1.23 22.83 -7.31
C VAL A 456 1.47 24.25 -7.85
N GLY A 457 2.70 24.60 -8.21
CA GLY A 457 3.05 25.92 -8.74
C GLY A 457 2.87 27.06 -7.74
N LEU A 458 3.13 26.81 -6.45
CA LEU A 458 3.11 27.83 -5.40
C LEU A 458 4.53 28.20 -4.97
N GLU A 459 4.80 29.50 -4.85
CA GLU A 459 6.07 30.03 -4.37
C GLU A 459 6.31 29.76 -2.88
N HIS A 460 7.53 29.98 -2.39
CA HIS A 460 7.92 29.71 -1.00
C HIS A 460 7.70 30.87 -0.05
#